data_AF-A0A0Q5CFW9-F1
#
_entry.id   AF-A0A0Q5CFW9-F1
#
_cell.length_a   1.000
_cell.length_b   1.000
_cell.length_c   1.000
_cell.angle_alpha   90.00
_cell.angle_beta   90.00
_cell.angle_gamma   90.00
#
_symmetry.space_group_name_H-M   'P 1'
#
loop_
_entity.id
_entity.type
_entity.pdbx_description
1 polymer ?
#
loop_
_entity_poly.entity_id
_entity_poly.type
_entity_poly.pdbx_seq_one_letter_code
_entity_poly.pdbx_strand_id
1 'polypeptide(L)' 'MSNIVIAVVAIALFVFGIFCFGLAFQVPEAWRFLTFFGGIVACTVALFIPMNFIGRSNRSW' A
#
# COMPACT_ATOMS: atom_id res chain seq x y z
N MET A 1 3.72 8.89 16.21
CA MET A 1 4.09 8.96 14.77
C MET A 1 3.35 10.15 14.18
N SER A 2 4.02 11.11 13.53
CA SER A 2 3.34 12.28 12.94
C SER A 2 2.45 11.84 11.76
N ASN A 3 1.30 12.49 11.55
CA ASN A 3 0.38 12.23 10.43
C ASN A 3 1.10 12.29 9.07
N ILE A 4 2.14 13.14 8.96
CA ILE A 4 2.99 13.26 7.78
C ILE A 4 3.74 11.95 7.52
N VAL A 5 4.29 11.33 8.57
CA VAL A 5 5.03 10.07 8.44
C VAL A 5 4.09 8.95 8.01
N ILE A 6 2.87 8.91 8.56
CA ILE A 6 1.84 7.93 8.17
C ILE A 6 1.50 8.08 6.67
N ALA A 7 1.30 9.32 6.21
CA ALA A 7 1.01 9.61 4.81
C ALA A 7 2.18 9.21 3.88
N VAL A 8 3.42 9.55 4.23
CA VAL A 8 4.61 9.20 3.44
C VAL A 8 4.76 7.69 3.31
N VAL A 9 4.59 6.94 4.40
CA VAL A 9 4.65 5.47 4.38
C VAL A 9 3.53 4.90 3.50
N ALA A 10 2.30 5.40 3.61
CA ALA A 10 1.19 4.96 2.78
C ALA A 10 1.44 5.21 1.29
N ILE A 11 1.96 6.39 0.92
CA ILE A 11 2.32 6.72 -0.46
C ILE A 11 3.41 5.79 -0.99
N ALA A 12 4.47 5.57 -0.21
CA ALA A 12 5.55 4.67 -0.61
C ALA A 12 5.05 3.23 -0.83
N LEU A 13 4.17 2.75 0.04
CA LEU A 13 3.57 1.42 -0.07
C LEU A 13 2.65 1.30 -1.29
N PHE A 14 1.92 2.37 -1.62
CA PHE A 14 1.08 2.43 -2.82
C PHE A 14 1.91 2.39 -4.10
N VAL A 15 2.97 3.20 -4.19
CA VAL A 15 3.89 3.22 -5.34
C VAL A 15 4.55 1.84 -5.49
N PHE A 16 4.95 1.21 -4.39
CA PHE A 16 5.47 -0.16 -4.41
C PHE A 16 4.45 -1.16 -4.96
N GLY A 17 3.18 -1.06 -4.57
CA GLY A 17 2.12 -1.91 -5.12
C GLY A 17 1.93 -1.73 -6.63
N ILE A 18 1.93 -0.49 -7.12
CA ILE A 18 1.88 -0.20 -8.57
C ILE A 18 3.10 -0.79 -9.29
N PHE A 19 4.30 -0.65 -8.71
CA PHE A 19 5.52 -1.23 -9.25
C PHE A 19 5.44 -2.77 -9.33
N CYS A 20 4.90 -3.43 -8.31
CA CYS A 20 4.66 -4.88 -8.33
C CYS A 20 3.74 -5.32 -9.48
N PHE A 21 2.70 -4.54 -9.81
CA PHE A 21 1.84 -4.87 -10.96
C PHE A 21 2.61 -4.84 -12.29
N GLY A 22 3.50 -3.86 -12.48
CA GLY A 22 4.37 -3.81 -13.66
C GLY A 22 5.38 -4.95 -13.68
N LEU A 23 6.02 -5.22 -12.54
CA LEU A 23 6.98 -6.31 -12.40
C LEU A 23 6.36 -7.70 -12.62
N ALA A 24 5.08 -7.89 -12.35
CA ALA A 24 4.40 -9.16 -12.57
C ALA A 24 4.50 -9.64 -14.03
N PHE A 25 4.70 -8.74 -14.99
CA PHE A 25 4.89 -9.10 -16.41
C PHE A 25 6.35 -9.43 -16.77
N GLN A 26 7.29 -9.21 -15.86
CA GLN A 26 8.73 -9.36 -16.09
C GLN A 26 9.37 -10.50 -15.28
N VAL A 27 8.71 -10.95 -14.22
CA VAL A 27 9.18 -12.06 -13.38
C VAL A 27 8.87 -13.43 -14.00
N PRO A 28 9.64 -14.49 -13.65
CA PRO A 28 9.34 -15.85 -14.08
C PRO A 28 7.92 -16.31 -13.70
N GLU A 29 7.37 -17.24 -14.47
CA GLU A 29 5.97 -17.67 -14.36
C GLU A 29 5.58 -18.15 -12.96
N ALA A 30 6.49 -18.85 -12.27
CA ALA A 30 6.29 -19.30 -10.89
C ALA A 30 6.02 -18.16 -9.89
N TRP A 31 6.53 -16.95 -10.15
CA TRP A 31 6.42 -15.79 -9.27
C TRP A 31 5.34 -14.79 -9.72
N ARG A 32 4.90 -14.87 -10.97
CA ARG A 32 3.97 -13.91 -11.59
C ARG A 32 2.71 -13.68 -10.78
N PHE A 33 2.07 -14.76 -10.31
CA PHE A 33 0.88 -14.66 -9.48
C PHE A 33 1.17 -14.00 -8.13
N LEU A 34 2.23 -14.43 -7.45
CA LEU A 34 2.64 -13.89 -6.15
C LEU A 34 3.02 -12.41 -6.24
N THR A 35 3.73 -11.99 -7.28
CA THR A 35 4.11 -10.58 -7.49
C THR A 35 2.89 -9.72 -7.78
N PHE A 36 1.95 -10.19 -8.61
CA PHE A 36 0.71 -9.47 -8.87
C PHE A 36 -0.15 -9.35 -7.61
N PHE A 37 -0.38 -10.46 -6.90
CA PHE A 37 -1.16 -10.48 -5.68
C PHE A 37 -0.50 -9.68 -4.55
N GLY A 38 0.83 -9.71 -4.47
CA GLY A 38 1.62 -8.85 -3.57
C GLY A 38 1.37 -7.36 -3.82
N GLY A 39 1.23 -6.96 -5.09
CA GLY A 39 0.83 -5.60 -5.46
C GLY A 39 -0.57 -5.24 -4.95
N ILE A 40 -1.53 -6.17 -5.04
CA ILE A 40 -2.90 -5.98 -4.51
C ILE A 40 -2.82 -5.72 -3.00
N VAL A 41 -2.16 -6.62 -2.27
CA VAL A 41 -2.03 -6.52 -0.81
C VAL A 41 -1.33 -5.23 -0.41
N ALA A 42 -0.24 -4.85 -1.10
CA ALA A 42 0.47 -3.59 -0.85
C ALA A 42 -0.45 -2.37 -1.04
N CYS A 43 -1.20 -2.30 -2.15
CA CYS A 43 -2.15 -1.21 -2.38
C CYS A 43 -3.30 -1.19 -1.35
N THR A 44 -3.82 -2.36 -0.96
CA THR A 44 -4.86 -2.46 0.07
C THR A 44 -4.35 -1.92 1.41
N VAL A 45 -3.15 -2.33 1.85
CA VAL A 45 -2.55 -1.85 3.10
C VAL A 45 -2.24 -0.36 3.02
N ALA A 46 -1.77 0.13 1.86
CA ALA A 46 -1.47 1.54 1.64
C ALA A 46 -2.70 2.43 1.89
N LEU A 47 -3.88 2.00 1.43
CA LEU A 47 -5.14 2.70 1.67
C LEU A 47 -5.66 2.48 3.10
N PHE A 48 -5.50 1.27 3.64
CA PHE A 48 -5.94 0.92 5.00
C PHE A 48 -5.29 1.81 6.08
N ILE A 49 -4.00 2.12 5.94
CA ILE A 49 -3.23 2.91 6.92
C ILE A 49 -3.88 4.29 7.21
N PRO A 50 -4.02 5.21 6.25
CA PRO A 50 -4.59 6.53 6.53
C PRO A 50 -6.05 6.45 6.99
N MET A 51 -6.84 5.51 6.45
CA MET A 51 -8.25 5.34 6.83
C MET A 51 -8.42 4.99 8.32
N ASN A 52 -7.51 4.19 8.89
CA ASN A 52 -7.63 3.73 10.27
C ASN A 52 -6.84 4.56 11.28
N PHE A 53 -5.72 5.15 10.86
CA PHE A 53 -4.81 5.85 11.77
C PHE A 53 -4.96 7.38 11.75
N ILE A 54 -5.49 8.00 10.68
CA ILE A 54 -5.68 9.47 10.60
C ILE A 54 -7.12 9.88 10.95
N GLY A 55 -8.12 9.04 10.65
CA GLY A 55 -9.55 9.35 10.85
C GLY A 55 -10.02 9.46 12.31
N ARG A 56 -9.18 9.16 13.30
CA ARG A 56 -9.54 9.24 14.73
C ARG A 56 -9.21 10.57 15.39
N SER A 57 -8.53 11.49 14.70
CA SER A 57 -8.04 12.74 15.28
C SER A 57 -9.13 13.79 15.55
N ASN A 58 -10.35 13.67 14.98
CA ASN A 58 -11.39 14.70 15.02
C ASN A 58 -12.77 14.19 15.49
N ARG A 59 -12.85 13.29 16.48
CA ARG A 59 -14.13 13.03 17.17
C ARG A 59 -14.24 13.90 18.42
N SER A 60 -14.84 15.08 18.28
CA SER A 60 -15.38 15.87 19.39
C SER A 60 -16.86 15.54 19.57
N TRP A 61 -17.14 14.52 20.36
CA TRP A 61 -18.41 14.37 21.06
C TRP A 61 -18.08 14.00 22.50
#